data_AF-A0A967X1G6-F1
#
_entry.id   AF-A0A967X1G6-F1
#
_cell.length_a   1.000
_cell.length_b   1.000
_cell.length_c   1.000
_cell.angle_alpha   90.00
_cell.angle_beta   90.00
_cell.angle_gamma   90.00
#
_symmetry.space_group_name_H-M   'P 1'
#
loop_
_entity.id
_entity.type
_entity.pdbx_description
1 polymer ?
#
loop_
_entity_poly.entity_id
_entity_poly.type
_entity_poly.pdbx_seq_one_letter_code
_entity_poly.pdbx_strand_id
1 'polypeptide(L)' 'VFDPLIGREAELERVIQVLSRRRKNNPVLLGEPGVGKTAIIEGLATRISDGEVPPSLLGRRILALDLS' A
#
# COMPACT_ATOMS: atom_id res chain seq x y z
N VAL A 1 11.94 -1.42 10.28
CA VAL A 1 11.03 -2.55 10.56
C VAL A 1 9.71 -1.92 10.96
N PHE A 2 8.67 -2.12 10.15
CA PHE A 2 7.32 -1.67 10.47
C PHE A 2 6.63 -2.73 11.33
N ASP A 3 5.64 -2.32 12.11
CA ASP A 3 4.80 -3.26 12.84
C ASP A 3 4.10 -4.21 11.86
N PRO A 4 3.93 -5.49 12.23
CA PRO A 4 3.23 -6.44 11.38
C PRO A 4 1.80 -5.97 11.13
N LEU A 5 1.40 -5.94 9.86
CA LEU A 5 0.03 -5.62 9.48
C LEU A 5 -0.86 -6.82 9.85
N ILE A 6 -1.84 -6.61 10.74
CA ILE A 6 -2.75 -7.67 11.20
C ILE A 6 -4.18 -7.36 10.76
N GLY A 7 -4.81 -8.28 10.04
CA GLY A 7 -6.24 -8.22 9.71
C GLY A 7 -6.60 -7.19 8.64
N ARG A 8 -5.60 -6.69 7.89
CA ARG A 8 -5.75 -5.72 6.79
C ARG A 8 -5.22 -6.27 5.46
N GLU A 9 -5.04 -7.59 5.38
CA GLU A 9 -4.47 -8.26 4.22
C GLU A 9 -5.35 -8.06 3.00
N ALA A 10 -6.68 -8.13 3.15
CA ALA A 10 -7.61 -7.91 2.05
C ALA A 10 -7.51 -6.49 1.45
N GLU A 11 -7.40 -5.46 2.30
CA GLU A 11 -7.21 -4.09 1.85
C GLU A 11 -5.85 -3.88 1.17
N LEU A 12 -4.78 -4.47 1.71
CA LEU A 12 -3.45 -4.44 1.12
C LEU A 12 -3.45 -5.11 -0.27
N GLU A 13 -4.00 -6.31 -0.39
CA GLU A 13 -4.14 -7.01 -1.67
C GLU A 13 -4.94 -6.17 -2.68
N ARG A 14 -6.01 -5.51 -2.21
CA ARG A 14 -6.81 -4.63 -3.07
C ARG A 14 -6.01 -3.44 -3.58
N VAL A 15 -5.17 -2.83 -2.75
CA VAL A 15 -4.28 -1.72 -3.13
C VAL A 15 -3.29 -2.19 -4.20
N ILE A 16 -2.61 -3.32 -3.99
CA ILE A 16 -1.67 -3.93 -4.94
C ILE A 16 -2.37 -4.19 -6.28
N GLN A 17 -3.58 -4.76 -6.25
CA GLN A 17 -4.37 -5.04 -7.43
C GLN A 17 -4.74 -3.76 -8.20
N VAL A 18 -5.12 -2.68 -7.51
CA VAL A 18 -5.42 -1.39 -8.17
C VAL A 18 -4.16 -0.80 -8.82
N LEU A 19 -3.06 -0.74 -8.09
CA LEU A 19 -1.78 -0.17 -8.58
C LEU A 19 -1.24 -0.92 -9.81
N SER A 20 -1.53 -2.22 -9.91
CA SER A 20 -1.09 -3.08 -11.03
C SER A 20 -1.95 -2.95 -12.30
N ARG A 21 -3.02 -2.15 -12.29
CA ARG A 21 -3.87 -1.92 -13.47
C ARG A 21 -3.16 -1.07 -14.52
N ARG A 22 -3.48 -1.29 -15.80
CA ARG A 22 -2.99 -0.43 -16.90
C ARG A 22 -3.59 0.99 -16.91
N ARG A 23 -4.80 1.16 -16.39
CA ARG A 23 -5.56 2.42 -16.36
C ARG A 23 -6.29 2.54 -15.02
N LYS A 24 -6.48 3.77 -14.53
CA LYS A 24 -7.14 4.06 -13.25
C LYS A 24 -6.48 3.28 -12.09
N ASN A 25 -5.16 3.36 -12.01
CA ASN A 25 -4.32 2.65 -11.05
C ASN A 25 -4.06 3.45 -9.76
N ASN A 26 -4.95 4.38 -9.43
CA ASN A 26 -4.83 5.25 -8.27
C ASN A 26 -5.77 4.74 -7.17
N PRO A 27 -5.29 3.94 -6.21
CA PRO A 27 -6.11 3.54 -5.06
C PRO A 27 -6.39 4.74 -4.17
N VAL A 28 -7.56 4.76 -3.54
CA VAL A 28 -7.94 5.73 -2.51
C VAL A 28 -8.43 4.96 -1.30
N LEU A 29 -7.79 5.17 -0.15
CA LEU A 29 -8.17 4.55 1.12
C LEU A 29 -9.18 5.44 1.87
N LEU A 30 -10.44 5.02 1.88
CA LEU A 30 -11.54 5.70 2.57
C LEU A 30 -11.76 5.10 3.96
N GLY A 31 -12.35 5.89 4.87
CA GLY A 31 -12.60 5.51 6.26
C GLY A 31 -12.51 6.68 7.22
N GLU A 32 -12.88 6.45 8.47
CA GLU A 32 -12.81 7.47 9.54
C GLU A 32 -11.35 7.85 9.85
N PRO A 33 -11.11 9.03 10.45
CA PRO A 33 -9.80 9.38 10.99
C PRO A 33 -9.34 8.36 12.04
N GLY A 34 -8.04 8.04 12.07
CA GLY A 34 -7.47 7.16 13.10
C GLY A 34 -7.62 5.65 12.87
N VAL A 35 -8.37 5.19 11.85
CA VAL A 35 -8.58 3.75 11.59
C VAL A 35 -7.35 2.98 11.06
N GLY A 36 -6.19 3.63 10.96
CA GLY A 36 -4.95 3.00 10.52
C GLY A 36 -4.79 2.89 9.00
N LYS A 37 -5.32 3.84 8.22
CA LYS A 37 -5.12 3.87 6.75
C LYS A 37 -3.63 3.86 6.36
N THR A 38 -2.80 4.54 7.13
CA THR A 38 -1.34 4.58 6.93
C THR A 38 -0.69 3.20 7.09
N ALA A 39 -1.18 2.37 8.02
CA ALA A 39 -0.65 1.02 8.24
C ALA A 39 -0.76 0.14 6.99
N ILE A 40 -1.79 0.33 6.16
CA ILE A 40 -1.93 -0.38 4.87
C ILE A 40 -0.79 -0.01 3.92
N ILE A 41 -0.38 1.27 3.90
CA ILE A 41 0.72 1.75 3.05
C ILE A 41 2.08 1.30 3.60
N GLU A 42 2.24 1.24 4.91
CA GLU A 42 3.43 0.67 5.55
C GLU A 42 3.57 -0.83 5.24
N GLY A 43 2.47 -1.59 5.29
CA GLY A 43 2.45 -2.99 4.86
C GLY A 43 2.80 -3.16 3.38
N LEU A 44 2.34 -2.25 2.52
CA LEU A 44 2.76 -2.21 1.11
C LEU A 44 4.27 -1.94 0.98
N ALA A 45 4.82 -1.01 1.77
CA ALA A 45 6.25 -0.72 1.77
C ALA A 45 7.08 -1.96 2.12
N THR A 46 6.68 -2.69 3.17
CA THR A 46 7.30 -3.95 3.58
C THR A 46 7.28 -4.95 2.44
N ARG A 47 6.12 -5.21 1.81
CA ARG A 47 6.04 -6.16 0.70
C ARG A 47 6.87 -5.77 -0.52
N ILE A 48 6.95 -4.47 -0.85
CA ILE A 48 7.83 -4.01 -1.94
C ILE A 48 9.30 -4.26 -1.59
N SER A 49 9.70 -4.00 -0.33
CA SER A 49 11.05 -4.24 0.17
C SER A 49 11.41 -5.73 0.13
N ASP A 50 10.47 -6.61 0.50
CA ASP A 50 10.67 -8.06 0.57
C ASP A 50 10.52 -8.74 -0.80
N GLY A 51 10.10 -7.99 -1.84
CA GLY A 51 9.85 -8.53 -3.18
C GLY A 51 8.54 -9.31 -3.30
N GLU A 52 7.66 -9.24 -2.30
CA GLU A 52 6.35 -9.90 -2.25
C GLU A 52 5.26 -9.09 -2.96
N VAL A 53 5.57 -8.60 -4.16
CA VAL A 53 4.66 -7.80 -5.00
C VAL A 53 4.76 -8.22 -6.46
N PRO A 54 3.72 -7.94 -7.28
CA PRO A 54 3.79 -8.17 -8.72
C PRO A 54 4.97 -7.43 -9.38
N PRO A 55 5.46 -7.91 -10.54
CA PRO A 55 6.60 -7.30 -11.24
C PRO A 55 6.43 -5.80 -11.56
N SER A 56 5.19 -5.32 -11.70
CA SER A 56 4.88 -3.90 -11.89
C SER A 56 5.32 -3.00 -10.72
N LEU A 57 5.42 -3.57 -9.52
CA LEU A 57 5.70 -2.87 -8.26
C LEU A 57 7.08 -3.20 -7.67
N LEU A 58 7.79 -4.20 -8.19
CA LEU A 58 9.13 -4.55 -7.73
C LEU A 58 10.09 -3.36 -7.82
N GLY A 59 10.85 -3.14 -6.74
CA GLY A 59 11.86 -2.08 -6.66
C GLY A 59 11.30 -0.64 -6.72
N ARG A 60 9.97 -0.46 -6.65
CA ARG A 60 9.37 0.87 -6.60
C ARG A 60 9.59 1.50 -5.22
N ARG A 61 9.57 2.83 -5.18
CA ARG A 61 9.69 3.61 -3.93
C ARG A 61 8.36 4.26 -3.60
N ILE A 62 7.95 4.18 -2.33
CA ILE A 62 6.82 4.94 -1.80
C ILE A 62 7.37 6.28 -1.31
N LEU A 63 6.71 7.36 -1.72
CA LEU A 63 7.04 8.72 -1.32
C LEU A 63 5.80 9.34 -0.67
N ALA A 64 5.96 9.95 0.50
CA ALA A 64 4.93 10.76 1.12
C ALA A 64 5.03 12.18 0.57
N LEU A 65 3.89 12.76 0.21
CA LEU A 65 3.77 14.18 -0.10
C LEU A 65 2.95 14.83 1.00
N ASP A 66 3.61 15.69 1.78
CA ASP A 66 2.94 16.56 2.72
C ASP A 66 2.61 17.88 2.00
N LEU A 67 1.38 18.37 2.17
CA LEU A 67 0.86 19.58 1.51
C LEU A 67 0.72 20.75 2.50
N SER A 68 1.43 20.67 3.63
CA SER A 68 1.57 21.72 4.65
C SER A 68 1.70 23.12 4.06
#